data_AF-A0A3D4I0L5-F1
#
_entry.id   AF-A0A3D4I0L5-F1
#
_cell.length_a   1.000
_cell.length_b   1.000
_cell.length_c   1.000
_cell.angle_alpha   90.00
_cell.angle_beta   90.00
_cell.angle_gamma   90.00
#
_symmetry.space_group_name_H-M   'P 1'
#
loop_
_entity.id
_entity.type
_entity.pdbx_description
1 polymer ?
#
loop_
_entity_poly.entity_id
_entity_poly.type
_entity_poly.pdbx_seq_one_letter_code
_entity_poly.pdbx_strand_id
1 'polypeptide(L)' 'ETAGGMLNSVGLQNPGVDYFIKNELPWLKKQGTVIIANVAGSTVEDYCETAERLDGTGIDMVELNISCPNVKQGGVQ' A
#
# COMPACT_ATOMS: atom_id res chain seq x y z
N GLU A 1 2.05 13.50 -21.81
CA GLU A 1 3.32 12.76 -21.72
C GLU A 1 4.41 13.51 -22.47
N THR A 2 5.69 13.29 -22.16
CA THR A 2 6.86 14.04 -22.68
C THR A 2 7.99 13.08 -23.05
N ALA A 3 9.00 13.55 -23.80
CA ALA A 3 10.16 12.75 -24.18
C ALA A 3 10.93 12.28 -22.93
N GLY A 4 11.06 10.95 -22.77
CA GLY A 4 11.85 10.32 -21.71
C GLY A 4 11.09 10.01 -20.41
N GLY A 5 9.76 10.15 -20.36
CA GLY A 5 8.95 9.85 -19.18
C GLY A 5 7.67 9.07 -19.49
N MET A 6 7.01 8.60 -18.43
CA MET A 6 5.71 7.92 -18.48
C MET A 6 4.70 8.64 -17.58
N LEU A 7 3.44 8.71 -18.01
CA LEU A 7 2.31 9.14 -17.17
C LEU A 7 1.48 7.93 -16.72
N ASN A 8 1.16 7.88 -15.42
CA ASN A 8 0.36 6.84 -14.79
C ASN A 8 -0.78 7.49 -13.98
N SER A 9 -1.98 6.91 -14.09
CA SER A 9 -3.16 7.27 -13.28
C SER A 9 -3.96 6.04 -12.87
N VAL A 10 -3.27 5.00 -12.37
CA VAL A 10 -3.84 3.70 -11.97
C VAL A 10 -4.79 3.80 -10.76
N GLY A 11 -4.68 4.84 -9.93
CA GLY A 11 -5.62 5.07 -8.83
C GLY A 11 -5.53 4.05 -7.68
N LEU A 12 -4.34 3.52 -7.39
CA LEU A 12 -4.07 2.59 -6.28
C LEU A 12 -4.94 1.31 -6.30
N GLN A 13 -5.27 0.76 -7.47
CA GLN A 13 -5.98 -0.52 -7.55
C GLN A 13 -5.19 -1.64 -6.85
N ASN A 14 -5.79 -2.22 -5.80
CA ASN A 14 -5.23 -3.31 -5.02
C ASN A 14 -6.35 -4.22 -4.46
N PRO A 15 -6.08 -5.50 -4.18
CA PRO A 15 -7.08 -6.45 -3.70
C PRO A 15 -7.38 -6.33 -2.19
N GLY A 16 -6.76 -5.37 -1.49
CA GLY A 16 -6.88 -5.16 -0.05
C GLY A 16 -5.87 -5.95 0.79
N VAL A 17 -5.68 -5.47 2.03
CA VAL A 17 -4.67 -5.99 2.97
C VAL A 17 -4.90 -7.46 3.35
N ASP A 18 -6.16 -7.89 3.53
CA ASP A 18 -6.46 -9.29 3.88
C ASP A 18 -6.10 -10.25 2.75
N TYR A 19 -6.36 -9.85 1.51
CA TYR A 19 -5.98 -10.64 0.35
C TYR A 19 -4.45 -10.74 0.25
N PHE A 20 -3.75 -9.63 0.43
CA PHE A 20 -2.29 -9.59 0.44
C PHE A 20 -1.70 -10.54 1.50
N ILE A 21 -2.15 -10.44 2.75
CA ILE A 21 -1.67 -11.28 3.87
C ILE A 21 -1.91 -12.77 3.57
N LYS A 22 -3.08 -13.11 3.03
CA LYS A 22 -3.46 -14.51 2.80
C LYS A 22 -2.80 -15.14 1.58
N ASN A 23 -2.64 -14.39 0.48
CA ASN A 23 -2.30 -14.96 -0.83
C ASN A 23 -0.91 -14.58 -1.31
N GLU A 24 -0.45 -13.36 -1.05
CA GLU A 24 0.79 -12.82 -1.63
C GLU A 24 1.97 -12.92 -0.65
N LEU A 25 1.75 -12.51 0.60
CA LEU A 25 2.76 -12.51 1.64
C LEU A 25 3.43 -13.89 1.86
N PRO A 26 2.72 -15.03 1.84
CA PRO A 26 3.35 -16.34 1.97
C PRO A 26 4.31 -16.67 0.83
N TRP A 27 4.06 -16.17 -0.37
CA TRP A 27 4.97 -16.33 -1.50
C TRP A 27 6.17 -15.39 -1.37
N LEU A 28 5.96 -14.13 -0.97
CA LEU A 28 7.03 -13.15 -0.74
C LEU A 28 8.03 -13.64 0.32
N LYS A 29 7.55 -14.21 1.42
CA LYS A 29 8.43 -14.76 2.48
C LYS A 29 9.35 -15.88 2.00
N LYS A 30 8.99 -16.60 0.94
CA LYS A 30 9.84 -17.65 0.35
C LYS A 30 10.98 -17.11 -0.50
N GLN A 31 10.95 -15.83 -0.86
CA GLN A 31 11.99 -15.22 -1.69
C GLN A 31 13.27 -14.92 -0.90
N GLY A 32 13.21 -14.93 0.43
CA GLY A 32 14.37 -14.65 1.29
C GLY A 32 14.87 -13.20 1.18
N THR A 33 13.97 -12.28 0.84
CA THR A 33 14.25 -10.84 0.69
C THR A 33 13.50 -10.04 1.75
N VAL A 34 13.96 -8.79 1.96
CA VAL A 34 13.24 -7.82 2.80
C VAL A 34 11.90 -7.46 2.17
N ILE A 35 10.84 -7.46 2.96
CA ILE A 35 9.47 -7.15 2.56
C ILE A 35 9.05 -5.82 3.18
N ILE A 36 8.89 -4.81 2.32
CA ILE A 36 8.37 -3.49 2.69
C ILE A 36 6.94 -3.38 2.18
N ALA A 37 5.97 -3.24 3.09
CA ALA A 37 4.57 -3.08 2.74
C ALA A 37 4.25 -1.59 2.52
N ASN A 38 3.97 -1.20 1.27
CA ASN A 38 3.44 0.11 0.94
C ASN A 38 1.97 0.20 1.40
N VAL A 39 1.66 1.14 2.30
CA VAL A 39 0.32 1.36 2.84
C VAL A 39 -0.19 2.69 2.33
N ALA A 40 -1.33 2.66 1.65
CA ALA A 40 -2.05 3.84 1.20
C ALA A 40 -3.48 3.81 1.75
N GLY A 41 -4.00 4.98 2.10
CA GLY A 41 -5.32 5.13 2.72
C GLY A 41 -5.90 6.52 2.45
N SER A 42 -7.22 6.64 2.58
CA SER A 42 -7.94 7.89 2.38
C SER A 42 -8.11 8.70 3.67
N THR A 43 -8.02 8.02 4.80
CA THR A 43 -8.16 8.59 6.14
C THR A 43 -7.05 8.07 7.05
N VAL A 44 -6.75 8.80 8.14
CA VAL A 44 -5.79 8.34 9.17
C VAL A 44 -6.21 6.97 9.71
N GLU A 45 -7.52 6.78 9.88
CA GLU A 45 -8.12 5.55 10.33
C GLU A 45 -7.76 4.36 9.39
N ASP A 46 -7.81 4.55 8.07
CA ASP A 46 -7.43 3.51 7.09
C ASP A 46 -5.96 3.10 7.23
N TYR A 47 -5.06 4.08 7.45
CA TYR A 47 -3.64 3.81 7.66
C TYR A 47 -3.41 3.01 8.95
N CYS A 48 -4.05 3.43 10.05
CA CYS A 48 -3.96 2.72 11.33
C CYS A 48 -4.48 1.28 11.21
N GLU A 49 -5.67 1.09 10.65
CA GLU A 49 -6.27 -0.24 10.49
C GLU A 49 -5.39 -1.16 9.63
N THR A 50 -4.84 -0.64 8.53
CA THR A 50 -3.96 -1.43 7.65
C THR A 50 -2.65 -1.79 8.35
N ALA A 51 -2.05 -0.85 9.09
CA ALA A 51 -0.83 -1.09 9.86
C ALA A 51 -1.05 -2.12 10.97
N GLU A 52 -2.16 -2.03 11.71
CA GLU A 52 -2.54 -3.00 12.74
C GLU A 52 -2.73 -4.41 12.17
N ARG A 53 -3.36 -4.54 11.00
CA ARG A 53 -3.52 -5.85 10.32
C ARG A 53 -2.20 -6.44 9.84
N LEU A 54 -1.23 -5.60 9.49
CA LEU A 54 0.09 -6.02 9.05
C LEU A 54 1.02 -6.38 10.22
N ASP A 55 0.72 -5.92 11.43
CA ASP A 55 1.49 -6.25 12.62
C ASP A 55 1.54 -7.77 12.85
N GLY A 56 2.73 -8.30 13.15
CA GLY A 56 2.96 -9.73 13.33
C GLY A 56 2.85 -10.63 12.08
N THR A 57 2.50 -10.12 10.90
CA THR A 57 2.37 -10.93 9.66
C THR A 57 3.71 -11.43 9.10
N GLY A 58 4.80 -10.80 9.52
CA GLY A 58 6.17 -11.12 9.11
C GLY A 58 6.68 -10.32 7.91
N ILE A 59 6.07 -9.16 7.65
CA ILE A 59 6.72 -8.08 6.89
C ILE A 59 7.85 -7.46 7.75
N ASP A 60 8.83 -6.85 7.10
CA ASP A 60 9.99 -6.26 7.80
C ASP A 60 9.79 -4.76 8.08
N MET A 61 9.01 -4.07 7.23
CA MET A 61 8.78 -2.63 7.34
C MET A 61 7.45 -2.21 6.70
N VAL A 62 6.87 -1.13 7.22
CA VAL A 62 5.75 -0.41 6.61
C VAL A 62 6.27 0.88 5.98
N GLU A 63 5.90 1.14 4.73
CA GLU A 63 6.11 2.41 4.03
C GLU A 63 4.76 3.13 3.92
N LEU A 64 4.60 4.25 4.63
CA LEU A 64 3.37 5.05 4.56
C LEU A 64 3.38 5.92 3.31
N ASN A 65 2.48 5.63 2.38
CA ASN A 65 2.31 6.40 1.15
C ASN A 65 1.40 7.62 1.35
N ILE A 66 1.98 8.69 1.88
CA ILE A 66 1.30 9.97 2.13
C ILE A 66 1.30 10.92 0.92
N SER A 67 1.67 10.43 -0.27
CA SER A 67 1.85 11.26 -1.47
C SER A 67 0.51 11.71 -2.09
N CYS A 68 -0.57 10.97 -1.84
CA CYS A 68 -1.91 11.37 -2.25
C CYS A 68 -2.44 12.44 -1.28
N PRO A 69 -2.76 13.66 -1.75
CA PRO A 69 -3.28 14.71 -0.89
C PRO A 69 -4.65 14.29 -0.31
N ASN A 70 -4.65 14.06 1.00
CA ASN A 70 -5.79 13.80 1.88
C ASN A 70 -7.19 14.05 1.29
N VAL A 71 -7.95 12.97 1.25
CA VAL A 71 -9.32 12.81 0.75
C VAL A 71 -10.38 13.35 1.72
N LYS A 72 -10.00 14.22 2.67
CA LYS A 72 -10.94 14.90 3.58
C LYS A 72 -11.38 16.30 3.11
N GLN A 73 -10.87 16.84 1.99
CA GLN A 73 -11.46 18.02 1.32
C GLN A 73 -11.22 18.03 -0.20
N GLY A 74 -12.17 17.50 -0.98
CA GLY A 74 -12.36 17.89 -2.39
C GLY A 74 -11.39 17.33 -3.44
N GLY A 75 -10.63 16.27 -3.16
CA GLY A 75 -9.85 15.56 -4.17
C GLY A 75 -10.65 14.42 -4.81
N VAL A 76 -10.93 14.54 -6.11
CA VAL A 76 -11.65 13.55 -6.92
C VAL A 76 -10.90 12.21 -6.92
N GLN A 77 -11.63 11.09 -6.73
CA GLN A 77 -11.20 9.75 -7.14
C GLN A 77 -11.56 9.52 -8.60
#